data_AF-A0A7S0V8V7-F1
#
_entry.id   AF-A0A7S0V8V7-F1
#
_cell.length_a   1.000
_cell.length_b   1.000
_cell.length_c   1.000
_cell.angle_alpha   90.00
_cell.angle_beta   90.00
_cell.angle_gamma   90.00
#
_symmetry.space_group_name_H-M   'P 1'
#
loop_
_entity.id
_entity.type
_entity.pdbx_description
1 polymer ?
#
loop_
_entity_poly.entity_id
_entity_poly.type
_entity_poly.pdbx_seq_one_letter_code
_entity_poly.pdbx_strand_id
1 'polypeptide(L)'
;AMEMRPHLPLVCIALAILPLRAEGSANGLLYQCKAADLAANPSTCTFEGSSSFVGTFQGQSNADIAFEPDARRRGVCDKSGKQLLPAPKPFEDGVKLCSSASELTGDDLIWSRYAELILPLRDALMYRAKEMAAELPSTSTWDKYTRAFKDCAVKTTPDYRKDGDKGPMVYSYDSIRGLVVDAGGVDTHNGILQFIEEGSMELACLMVSYNLKEPECSDMEERSGVAMSTRSTCWHAAYKGLWGEDPVLPAEGETSQQQQQQKPPSSSTSSLARGWGLLAASCAAAALLALGGVRRL
;
A
#
# COMPACT_ATOMS: atom_id res chain seq x y z
N ALA A 1 43.47 -9.33 -65.14
CA ALA A 1 43.00 -8.25 -64.24
C ALA A 1 42.13 -8.90 -63.18
N MET A 2 42.66 -9.04 -61.97
CA MET A 2 42.07 -9.86 -60.90
C MET A 2 41.50 -8.87 -59.87
N GLU A 3 40.17 -8.83 -59.80
CA GLU A 3 39.42 -7.89 -58.96
C GLU A 3 39.36 -8.44 -57.53
N MET A 4 40.08 -7.80 -56.59
CA MET A 4 39.95 -8.06 -55.16
C MET A 4 38.76 -7.28 -54.61
N ARG A 5 37.77 -7.97 -54.03
CA ARG A 5 36.77 -7.36 -53.14
C ARG A 5 37.08 -7.74 -51.69
N PRO A 6 37.06 -6.79 -50.75
CA PRO A 6 37.29 -7.08 -49.34
C PRO A 6 36.03 -7.64 -48.68
N HIS A 7 36.21 -8.67 -47.85
CA HIS A 7 35.17 -9.21 -46.97
C HIS A 7 34.96 -8.24 -45.78
N LEU A 8 33.74 -7.71 -45.67
CA LEU A 8 33.24 -7.02 -44.48
C LEU A 8 32.74 -8.07 -43.48
N PRO A 9 33.17 -8.08 -42.19
CA PRO A 9 32.59 -8.98 -41.21
C PRO A 9 31.18 -8.50 -40.85
N LEU A 10 30.21 -9.39 -41.02
CA LEU A 10 28.83 -9.22 -40.58
C LEU A 10 28.83 -9.21 -39.05
N VAL A 11 28.83 -8.02 -38.45
CA VAL A 11 28.57 -7.86 -37.01
C VAL A 11 27.07 -8.10 -36.81
N CYS A 12 26.70 -9.33 -36.45
CA CYS A 12 25.38 -9.63 -35.91
C CYS A 12 25.26 -8.93 -34.55
N ILE A 13 24.75 -7.69 -34.55
CA ILE A 13 24.21 -7.09 -33.34
C ILE A 13 22.94 -7.89 -33.04
N ALA A 14 23.07 -8.91 -32.19
CA ALA A 14 21.94 -9.45 -31.47
C ALA A 14 21.43 -8.32 -30.56
N LEU A 15 20.49 -7.51 -31.07
CA LEU A 15 19.62 -6.74 -30.21
C LEU A 15 18.92 -7.78 -29.32
N ALA A 16 19.39 -7.90 -28.09
CA ALA A 16 18.61 -8.53 -27.04
C ALA A 16 17.34 -7.69 -26.91
N ILE A 17 16.28 -8.14 -27.59
CA ILE A 17 14.92 -7.73 -27.28
C ILE A 17 14.68 -8.28 -25.88
N LEU A 18 15.00 -7.47 -24.88
CA LEU A 18 14.51 -7.70 -23.52
C LEU A 18 13.00 -7.81 -23.64
N PRO A 19 12.38 -8.95 -23.30
CA PRO A 19 10.94 -8.96 -23.15
C PRO A 19 10.61 -7.93 -22.08
N LEU A 20 9.82 -6.91 -22.44
CA LEU A 20 9.02 -6.17 -21.46
C LEU A 20 8.19 -7.26 -20.76
N ARG A 21 8.66 -7.72 -19.61
CA ARG A 21 7.92 -8.65 -18.75
C ARG A 21 6.68 -7.90 -18.29
N ALA A 22 5.54 -8.59 -18.38
CA ALA A 22 4.27 -8.13 -17.83
C ALA A 22 4.47 -7.58 -16.42
N GLU A 23 3.98 -6.36 -16.22
CA GLU A 23 4.13 -5.55 -15.01
C GLU A 23 3.43 -6.24 -13.83
N GLY A 24 4.22 -6.72 -12.86
CA GLY A 24 3.76 -7.12 -11.54
C GLY A 24 3.53 -5.90 -10.65
N SER A 25 3.32 -6.14 -9.35
CA SER A 25 3.36 -5.09 -8.32
C SER A 25 4.50 -4.09 -8.60
N ALA A 26 4.27 -2.79 -8.42
CA ALA A 26 5.34 -1.78 -8.51
C ALA A 26 6.48 -2.08 -7.52
N ASN A 27 6.14 -2.71 -6.39
CA ASN A 27 7.10 -3.19 -5.41
C ASN A 27 7.69 -4.57 -5.76
N GLY A 28 7.18 -5.27 -6.77
CA GLY A 28 7.64 -6.57 -7.23
C GLY A 28 9.14 -6.61 -7.51
N LEU A 29 9.70 -5.53 -8.05
CA LEU A 29 11.15 -5.41 -8.27
C LEU A 29 11.97 -5.45 -6.98
N LEU A 30 11.39 -5.13 -5.82
CA LEU A 30 12.07 -5.08 -4.53
C LEU A 30 12.12 -6.45 -3.85
N TYR A 31 11.31 -7.42 -4.27
CA TYR A 31 11.21 -8.72 -3.62
C TYR A 31 11.56 -9.85 -4.60
N GLN A 32 11.88 -11.02 -4.03
CA GLN A 32 12.02 -12.28 -4.76
C GLN A 32 11.71 -13.46 -3.84
N CYS A 33 11.42 -14.64 -4.40
CA CYS A 33 11.44 -15.86 -3.60
C CYS A 33 12.88 -16.20 -3.22
N LYS A 34 13.09 -16.55 -1.95
CA LYS A 34 14.36 -17.04 -1.44
C LYS A 34 14.74 -18.34 -2.12
N ALA A 35 15.78 -18.29 -2.96
CA ALA A 35 16.17 -19.39 -3.85
C ALA A 35 16.47 -20.70 -3.08
N ALA A 36 17.09 -20.60 -1.90
CA ALA A 36 17.38 -21.77 -1.06
C ALA A 36 16.10 -22.45 -0.55
N ASP A 37 15.08 -21.66 -0.18
CA ASP A 37 13.81 -22.18 0.30
C ASP A 37 13.03 -22.82 -0.86
N LEU A 38 13.01 -22.19 -2.03
CA LEU A 38 12.36 -22.72 -3.24
C LEU A 38 13.04 -24.01 -3.74
N ALA A 39 14.38 -24.11 -3.63
CA ALA A 39 15.10 -25.33 -3.96
C ALA A 39 14.84 -26.47 -2.97
N ALA A 40 14.71 -26.16 -1.68
CA ALA A 40 14.45 -27.14 -0.63
C ALA A 40 12.97 -27.56 -0.56
N ASN A 41 12.05 -26.65 -0.90
CA ASN A 41 10.62 -26.87 -0.95
C ASN A 41 10.01 -26.10 -2.13
N PRO A 42 9.92 -26.73 -3.31
CA PRO A 42 9.45 -26.06 -4.53
C PRO A 42 7.99 -25.62 -4.47
N SER A 43 7.23 -26.10 -3.47
CA SER A 43 5.82 -25.78 -3.31
C SER A 43 5.58 -24.41 -2.69
N THR A 44 6.57 -23.76 -2.06
CA THR A 44 6.32 -22.53 -1.29
C THR A 44 7.36 -21.44 -1.54
N CYS A 45 6.90 -20.20 -1.62
CA CYS A 45 7.74 -19.02 -1.74
C CYS A 45 7.86 -18.28 -0.41
N THR A 46 9.07 -18.22 0.16
CA THR A 46 9.40 -17.27 1.23
C THR A 46 10.05 -16.05 0.61
N PHE A 47 9.55 -14.86 0.93
CA PHE A 47 10.06 -13.61 0.38
C PHE A 47 11.37 -13.17 1.04
N GLU A 48 12.25 -12.61 0.22
CA GLU A 48 13.42 -11.85 0.64
C GLU A 48 13.58 -10.58 -0.22
N GLY A 49 14.48 -9.67 0.19
CA GLY A 49 14.84 -8.52 -0.62
C GLY A 49 15.59 -8.95 -1.88
N SER A 50 15.21 -8.40 -3.04
CA SER A 50 15.92 -8.62 -4.30
C SER A 50 17.24 -7.86 -4.36
N SER A 51 18.01 -8.05 -5.44
CA SER A 51 19.18 -7.21 -5.72
C SER A 51 18.87 -5.73 -5.94
N SER A 52 17.62 -5.39 -6.22
CA SER A 52 17.14 -4.01 -6.38
C SER A 52 16.66 -3.41 -5.06
N PHE A 53 16.58 -4.20 -3.98
CA PHE A 53 16.21 -3.70 -2.66
C PHE A 53 17.34 -2.83 -2.09
N VAL A 54 17.00 -1.60 -1.69
CA VAL A 54 17.97 -0.66 -1.10
C VAL A 54 17.77 -0.57 0.41
N GLY A 55 18.83 -0.86 1.15
CA GLY A 55 18.85 -0.83 2.61
C GLY A 55 18.66 -2.21 3.25
N THR A 56 18.37 -2.23 4.55
CA THR A 56 18.18 -3.48 5.30
C THR A 56 16.75 -3.96 5.17
N PHE A 57 16.58 -5.15 4.58
CA PHE A 57 15.32 -5.88 4.57
C PHE A 57 14.86 -6.23 5.99
N GLN A 58 13.63 -5.89 6.33
CA GLN A 58 13.04 -6.11 7.66
C GLN A 58 12.22 -7.41 7.71
N GLY A 59 11.53 -7.76 6.62
CA GLY A 59 10.75 -8.98 6.54
C GLY A 59 9.39 -8.90 7.26
N GLN A 60 9.11 -9.88 8.12
CA GLN A 60 7.85 -9.97 8.86
C GLN A 60 7.60 -8.73 9.71
N SER A 61 6.35 -8.25 9.69
CA SER A 61 5.90 -7.19 10.56
C SER A 61 5.57 -7.73 11.96
N ASN A 62 5.82 -6.95 13.01
CA ASN A 62 5.35 -7.32 14.37
C ASN A 62 3.84 -7.05 14.46
N ALA A 63 3.03 -7.94 13.89
CA ALA A 63 1.60 -7.72 13.71
C ALA A 63 0.73 -8.13 14.91
N ASP A 64 1.31 -8.56 16.03
CA ASP A 64 0.58 -8.94 17.24
C ASP A 64 0.08 -7.71 17.99
N ILE A 65 -1.24 -7.58 18.21
CA ILE A 65 -1.85 -6.45 18.93
C ILE A 65 -1.53 -6.44 20.43
N ALA A 66 -1.09 -7.55 21.02
CA ALA A 66 -0.83 -7.65 22.45
C ALA A 66 0.35 -6.78 22.93
N PHE A 67 1.18 -6.29 22.01
CA PHE A 67 2.31 -5.41 22.31
C PHE A 67 1.88 -4.07 22.95
N GLU A 68 0.67 -3.60 22.63
CA GLU A 68 0.09 -2.34 23.10
C GLU A 68 -1.38 -2.60 23.46
N PRO A 69 -1.67 -2.84 24.76
CA PRO A 69 -3.01 -3.16 25.23
C PRO A 69 -4.02 -2.05 24.99
N ASP A 70 -3.59 -0.78 24.97
CA ASP A 70 -4.48 0.33 24.64
C ASP A 70 -4.67 0.40 23.12
N ALA A 71 -5.83 -0.10 22.67
CA ALA A 71 -6.20 -0.07 21.26
C ALA A 71 -6.09 1.33 20.65
N ARG A 72 -6.45 2.39 21.38
CA ARG A 72 -6.38 3.76 20.86
C ARG A 72 -4.94 4.26 20.71
N ARG A 73 -3.94 3.52 21.20
CA ARG A 73 -2.52 3.84 21.01
C ARG A 73 -1.81 2.90 20.04
N ARG A 74 -2.49 1.88 19.51
CA ARG A 74 -1.94 1.03 18.44
C ARG A 74 -1.93 1.79 17.12
N GLY A 75 -0.76 2.25 16.72
CA GLY A 75 -0.50 2.94 15.46
C GLY A 75 0.18 2.07 14.41
N VAL A 76 0.38 2.67 13.24
CA VAL A 76 1.09 2.07 12.11
C VAL A 76 2.33 2.92 11.89
N CYS A 77 3.50 2.30 11.83
CA CYS A 77 4.76 3.02 11.65
C CYS A 77 5.56 2.46 10.49
N ASP A 78 6.39 3.32 9.90
CA ASP A 78 7.45 2.87 9.00
C ASP A 78 8.60 2.19 9.75
N LYS A 79 9.60 1.74 8.99
CA LYS A 79 10.80 1.07 9.53
C LYS A 79 11.60 1.93 10.53
N SER A 80 11.49 3.26 10.47
CA SER A 80 12.14 4.19 11.40
C SER A 80 11.35 4.41 12.70
N GLY A 81 10.13 3.88 12.78
CA GLY A 81 9.22 4.10 13.90
C GLY A 81 8.40 5.38 13.77
N LYS A 82 8.41 6.03 12.60
CA LYS A 82 7.56 7.20 12.35
C LYS A 82 6.13 6.74 12.07
N GLN A 83 5.18 7.31 12.81
CA GLN A 83 3.75 7.08 12.60
C GLN A 83 3.35 7.45 11.16
N LEU A 84 2.67 6.53 10.51
CA LEU A 84 2.07 6.67 9.19
C LEU A 84 0.62 7.10 9.33
N LEU A 85 0.23 8.01 8.43
CA LEU A 85 -1.15 8.42 8.25
C LEU A 85 -1.83 7.51 7.22
N PRO A 86 -3.18 7.47 7.19
CA PRO A 86 -3.91 6.75 6.17
C PRO A 86 -3.46 7.16 4.76
N ALA A 87 -3.15 6.17 3.92
CA ALA A 87 -2.71 6.40 2.55
C ALA A 87 -3.11 5.21 1.66
N PRO A 88 -3.51 5.44 0.40
CA PRO A 88 -3.83 4.35 -0.51
C PRO A 88 -2.56 3.83 -1.16
N LYS A 89 -1.64 3.34 -0.33
CA LYS A 89 -0.36 2.80 -0.79
C LYS A 89 -0.14 1.42 -0.19
N PRO A 90 0.42 0.49 -0.96
CA PRO A 90 0.98 -0.74 -0.43
C PRO A 90 1.84 -0.51 0.82
N PHE A 91 1.76 -1.41 1.79
CA PHE A 91 2.71 -1.40 2.89
C PHE A 91 4.09 -1.78 2.39
N GLU A 92 5.03 -0.85 2.53
CA GLU A 92 6.45 -1.06 2.26
C GLU A 92 7.07 -2.03 3.28
N ASP A 93 8.24 -2.59 2.93
CA ASP A 93 9.02 -3.38 3.87
C ASP A 93 9.38 -2.57 5.14
N GLY A 94 9.17 -3.20 6.29
CA GLY A 94 9.39 -2.61 7.60
C GLY A 94 8.24 -1.77 8.15
N VAL A 95 7.12 -1.65 7.43
CA VAL A 95 5.87 -1.20 8.04
C VAL A 95 5.44 -2.19 9.12
N LYS A 96 5.03 -1.68 10.28
CA LYS A 96 4.69 -2.46 11.47
C LYS A 96 3.68 -1.75 12.36
N LEU A 97 3.13 -2.47 13.33
CA LEU A 97 2.42 -1.85 14.44
C LEU A 97 3.42 -1.16 15.39
N CYS A 98 2.99 -0.06 16.00
CA CYS A 98 3.78 0.72 16.95
C CYS A 98 2.90 1.42 17.99
N SER A 99 3.47 1.82 19.13
CA SER A 99 2.76 2.62 20.12
C SER A 99 2.79 4.09 19.71
N SER A 100 1.62 4.68 19.55
CA SER A 100 1.45 6.10 19.28
C SER A 100 1.71 6.93 20.55
N ALA A 101 2.29 8.12 20.36
CA ALA A 101 2.52 9.08 21.43
C ALA A 101 1.22 9.69 21.99
N SER A 102 0.15 9.69 21.20
CA SER A 102 -1.19 10.16 21.57
C SER A 102 -2.26 9.15 21.16
N GLU A 103 -3.45 9.25 21.74
CA GLU A 103 -4.60 8.49 21.25
C GLU A 103 -4.89 8.82 19.78
N LEU A 104 -5.18 7.78 19.02
CA LEU A 104 -5.67 7.84 17.65
C LEU A 104 -7.17 8.03 17.67
N THR A 105 -7.66 8.82 16.72
CA THR A 105 -9.08 9.16 16.58
C THR A 105 -9.48 9.17 15.11
N GLY A 106 -10.79 9.12 14.84
CA GLY A 106 -11.31 9.14 13.47
C GLY A 106 -10.68 8.08 12.56
N ASP A 107 -10.25 8.49 11.36
CA ASP A 107 -9.65 7.57 10.39
C ASP A 107 -8.23 7.11 10.76
N ASP A 108 -7.51 7.79 11.65
CA ASP A 108 -6.19 7.31 12.11
C ASP A 108 -6.36 6.03 12.96
N LEU A 109 -7.44 5.97 13.76
CA LEU A 109 -7.81 4.79 14.53
C LEU A 109 -8.30 3.66 13.64
N ILE A 110 -9.08 3.96 12.61
CA ILE A 110 -9.54 2.93 11.65
C ILE A 110 -8.38 2.40 10.81
N TRP A 111 -7.43 3.26 10.45
CA TRP A 111 -6.23 2.84 9.73
C TRP A 111 -5.37 1.86 10.51
N SER A 112 -5.32 1.98 11.84
CA SER A 112 -4.66 0.96 12.64
C SER A 112 -5.41 -0.37 12.67
N ARG A 113 -6.75 -0.37 12.75
CA ARG A 113 -7.54 -1.61 12.60
C ARG A 113 -7.35 -2.28 11.24
N TYR A 114 -7.24 -1.47 10.19
CA TYR A 114 -6.91 -1.93 8.86
C TYR A 114 -5.53 -2.61 8.84
N ALA A 115 -4.50 -1.97 9.41
CA ALA A 115 -3.16 -2.57 9.48
C ALA A 115 -3.15 -3.87 10.31
N GLU A 116 -3.92 -3.94 11.38
CA GLU A 116 -4.07 -5.15 12.20
C GLU A 116 -4.79 -6.30 11.47
N LEU A 117 -5.50 -6.05 10.38
CA LEU A 117 -6.03 -7.10 9.50
C LEU A 117 -5.02 -7.48 8.40
N ILE A 118 -4.39 -6.48 7.79
CA ILE A 118 -3.56 -6.68 6.60
C ILE A 118 -2.15 -7.16 6.92
N LEU A 119 -1.52 -6.66 7.99
CA LEU A 119 -0.15 -7.05 8.34
C LEU A 119 -0.03 -8.55 8.64
N PRO A 120 -0.94 -9.18 9.43
CA PRO A 120 -0.90 -10.63 9.62
C PRO A 120 -1.10 -11.43 8.33
N LEU A 121 -2.00 -10.97 7.44
CA LEU A 121 -2.22 -11.60 6.13
C LEU A 121 -0.96 -11.48 5.24
N ARG A 122 -0.39 -10.28 5.14
CA ARG A 122 0.86 -10.01 4.42
C ARG A 122 1.96 -10.95 4.91
N ASP A 123 2.15 -11.04 6.22
CA ASP A 123 3.22 -11.87 6.79
C ASP A 123 2.97 -13.36 6.60
N ALA A 124 1.70 -13.79 6.68
CA ALA A 124 1.30 -15.15 6.39
C ALA A 124 1.63 -15.55 4.95
N LEU A 125 1.29 -14.70 3.98
CA LEU A 125 1.48 -14.97 2.56
C LEU A 125 2.94 -14.80 2.09
N MET A 126 3.66 -13.80 2.60
CA MET A 126 5.02 -13.50 2.15
C MET A 126 6.08 -14.32 2.89
N TYR A 127 5.90 -14.62 4.17
CA TYR A 127 6.99 -15.16 4.99
C TYR A 127 6.66 -16.50 5.67
N ARG A 128 5.38 -16.87 5.70
CA ARG A 128 4.91 -18.10 6.34
C ARG A 128 4.09 -18.98 5.38
N ALA A 129 4.37 -18.88 4.08
CA ALA A 129 3.71 -19.67 3.05
C ALA A 129 3.76 -21.18 3.33
N LYS A 130 4.83 -21.67 3.96
CA LYS A 130 4.94 -23.07 4.41
C LYS A 130 3.97 -23.44 5.53
N GLU A 131 3.79 -22.58 6.52
CA GLU A 131 2.80 -22.78 7.59
C GLU A 131 1.39 -22.77 6.99
N MET A 132 1.12 -21.80 6.13
CA MET A 132 -0.12 -21.72 5.37
C MET A 132 -0.37 -23.02 4.59
N ALA A 133 0.59 -23.47 3.77
CA ALA A 133 0.51 -24.70 2.98
C ALA A 133 0.24 -25.95 3.84
N ALA A 134 0.89 -26.08 4.99
CA ALA A 134 0.73 -27.21 5.89
C ALA A 134 -0.67 -27.28 6.53
N GLU A 135 -1.29 -26.13 6.78
CA GLU A 135 -2.60 -26.03 7.43
C GLU A 135 -3.78 -26.07 6.46
N LEU A 136 -3.52 -25.91 5.16
CA LEU A 136 -4.54 -25.80 4.11
C LEU A 136 -5.41 -27.04 3.82
N PRO A 137 -5.16 -28.27 4.32
CA PRO A 137 -6.21 -29.29 4.41
C PRO A 137 -7.37 -28.85 5.33
N SER A 138 -7.11 -27.95 6.29
CA SER A 138 -8.11 -27.26 7.11
C SER A 138 -8.28 -25.82 6.60
N THR A 139 -9.50 -25.37 6.32
CA THR A 139 -9.71 -24.00 5.83
C THR A 139 -9.51 -22.95 6.92
N SER A 140 -9.37 -23.34 8.19
CA SER A 140 -9.42 -22.42 9.33
C SER A 140 -8.35 -21.33 9.32
N THR A 141 -7.12 -21.64 8.91
CA THR A 141 -6.03 -20.65 8.90
C THR A 141 -6.11 -19.73 7.70
N TRP A 142 -6.46 -20.28 6.54
CA TRP A 142 -6.76 -19.49 5.35
C TRP A 142 -7.89 -18.51 5.62
N ASP A 143 -9.01 -19.03 6.12
CA ASP A 143 -10.19 -18.26 6.45
C ASP A 143 -9.83 -17.22 7.51
N LYS A 144 -9.07 -17.57 8.56
CA LYS A 144 -8.64 -16.63 9.60
C LYS A 144 -7.99 -15.36 9.02
N TYR A 145 -7.07 -15.49 8.07
CA TYR A 145 -6.36 -14.34 7.51
C TYR A 145 -7.09 -13.65 6.34
N THR A 146 -7.93 -14.38 5.59
CA THR A 146 -8.62 -13.84 4.40
C THR A 146 -10.08 -13.47 4.63
N ARG A 147 -10.63 -13.74 5.82
CA ARG A 147 -12.05 -13.52 6.10
C ARG A 147 -12.51 -12.09 5.89
N ALA A 148 -11.68 -11.09 6.18
CA ALA A 148 -12.02 -9.69 5.92
C ALA A 148 -12.28 -9.46 4.42
N PHE A 149 -11.49 -10.09 3.55
CA PHE A 149 -11.67 -9.95 2.11
C PHE A 149 -12.98 -10.61 1.67
N LYS A 150 -13.24 -11.82 2.17
CA LYS A 150 -14.46 -12.57 1.88
C LYS A 150 -15.72 -11.85 2.35
N ASP A 151 -15.76 -11.45 3.63
CA ASP A 151 -16.93 -10.81 4.24
C ASP A 151 -17.20 -9.42 3.62
N CYS A 152 -16.17 -8.75 3.10
CA CYS A 152 -16.27 -7.46 2.41
C CYS A 152 -16.34 -7.54 0.88
N ALA A 153 -16.43 -8.75 0.31
CA ALA A 153 -16.45 -8.99 -1.13
C ALA A 153 -15.24 -8.42 -1.93
N VAL A 154 -14.10 -8.29 -1.27
CA VAL A 154 -12.80 -7.89 -1.84
C VAL A 154 -12.16 -9.10 -2.54
N LYS A 155 -11.63 -8.91 -3.75
CA LYS A 155 -10.99 -9.98 -4.55
C LYS A 155 -11.82 -11.28 -4.67
N THR A 156 -13.12 -11.17 -4.91
CA THR A 156 -14.05 -12.31 -5.03
C THR A 156 -13.97 -13.05 -6.36
N THR A 157 -13.63 -12.36 -7.44
CA THR A 157 -13.48 -12.96 -8.77
C THR A 157 -12.06 -12.75 -9.28
N PRO A 158 -11.45 -13.77 -9.91
CA PRO A 158 -10.25 -13.52 -10.70
C PRO A 158 -10.65 -12.61 -11.86
N ASP A 159 -9.92 -11.53 -12.05
CA ASP A 159 -10.16 -10.59 -13.15
C ASP A 159 -8.98 -10.65 -14.12
N TYR A 160 -9.27 -10.54 -15.40
CA TYR A 160 -8.25 -10.30 -16.41
C TYR A 160 -8.31 -8.81 -16.71
N ARG A 161 -7.25 -8.05 -16.43
CA ARG A 161 -7.24 -6.62 -16.78
C ARG A 161 -7.66 -6.47 -18.24
N LYS A 162 -8.62 -5.56 -18.48
CA LYS A 162 -9.26 -5.21 -19.75
C LYS A 162 -8.24 -4.87 -20.83
N ASP A 163 -7.66 -5.90 -21.43
CA ASP A 163 -6.98 -5.91 -22.73
C ASP A 163 -6.95 -7.37 -23.20
N GLY A 164 -8.15 -7.91 -23.44
CA GLY A 164 -8.44 -9.22 -24.06
C GLY A 164 -7.51 -10.36 -23.69
N ASP A 165 -7.86 -11.19 -22.69
CA ASP A 165 -7.21 -12.45 -22.31
C ASP A 165 -5.67 -12.45 -22.13
N LYS A 166 -5.02 -11.29 -22.25
CA LYS A 166 -3.56 -11.10 -22.22
C LYS A 166 -3.11 -10.16 -21.09
N GLY A 167 -4.05 -9.61 -20.33
CA GLY A 167 -3.75 -8.87 -19.10
C GLY A 167 -3.25 -9.80 -17.99
N PRO A 168 -2.46 -9.29 -17.02
CA PRO A 168 -2.05 -10.08 -15.86
C PRO A 168 -3.28 -10.58 -15.10
N MET A 169 -3.21 -11.83 -14.63
CA MET A 169 -4.26 -12.43 -13.80
C MET A 169 -4.33 -11.65 -12.48
N VAL A 170 -5.46 -10.99 -12.23
CA VAL A 170 -5.82 -10.47 -10.91
C VAL A 170 -6.29 -11.65 -10.10
N TYR A 171 -5.55 -12.00 -9.05
CA TYR A 171 -5.92 -13.14 -8.22
C TYR A 171 -7.11 -12.81 -7.31
N SER A 172 -8.08 -13.71 -7.29
CA SER A 172 -9.05 -13.82 -6.20
C SER A 172 -8.41 -14.44 -4.96
N TYR A 173 -9.06 -14.32 -3.80
CA TYR A 173 -8.61 -15.02 -2.58
C TYR A 173 -8.60 -16.56 -2.78
N ASP A 174 -9.47 -17.14 -3.61
CA ASP A 174 -9.45 -18.59 -3.88
C ASP A 174 -8.31 -18.98 -4.84
N SER A 175 -8.04 -18.18 -5.88
CA SER A 175 -6.96 -18.47 -6.83
C SER A 175 -5.56 -18.23 -6.25
N ILE A 176 -5.40 -17.21 -5.40
CA ILE A 176 -4.08 -16.94 -4.77
C ILE A 176 -3.68 -18.05 -3.81
N ARG A 177 -4.65 -18.71 -3.17
CA ARG A 177 -4.43 -19.90 -2.34
C ARG A 177 -3.63 -20.96 -3.09
N GLY A 178 -3.95 -21.18 -4.37
CA GLY A 178 -3.23 -22.10 -5.26
C GLY A 178 -1.73 -21.77 -5.38
N LEU A 179 -1.40 -20.49 -5.60
CA LEU A 179 -0.01 -20.03 -5.69
C LEU A 179 0.77 -20.15 -4.37
N VAL A 180 0.08 -20.02 -3.24
CA VAL A 180 0.70 -20.09 -1.91
C VAL A 180 1.01 -21.54 -1.52
N VAL A 181 0.14 -22.49 -1.90
CA VAL A 181 0.35 -23.93 -1.59
C VAL A 181 1.30 -24.62 -2.54
N ASP A 182 1.32 -24.18 -3.79
CA ASP A 182 2.11 -24.81 -4.83
C ASP A 182 2.66 -23.75 -5.77
N ALA A 183 3.86 -23.29 -5.43
CA ALA A 183 4.66 -22.42 -6.28
C ALA A 183 5.27 -23.16 -7.48
N GLY A 184 5.16 -24.50 -7.60
CA GLY A 184 5.66 -25.26 -8.74
C GLY A 184 7.15 -25.09 -9.05
N GLY A 185 7.95 -24.71 -8.05
CA GLY A 185 9.37 -24.36 -8.20
C GLY A 185 9.62 -23.06 -8.95
N VAL A 186 8.59 -22.24 -9.19
CA VAL A 186 8.72 -20.92 -9.82
C VAL A 186 8.61 -19.80 -8.79
N ASP A 187 9.16 -18.65 -9.15
CA ASP A 187 9.04 -17.46 -8.33
C ASP A 187 7.63 -16.85 -8.48
N THR A 188 6.82 -16.97 -7.44
CA THR A 188 5.42 -16.51 -7.39
C THR A 188 5.25 -15.13 -6.75
N HIS A 189 6.34 -14.43 -6.39
CA HIS A 189 6.25 -13.20 -5.57
C HIS A 189 5.33 -12.13 -6.17
N ASN A 190 5.38 -11.93 -7.49
CA ASN A 190 4.59 -10.89 -8.14
C ASN A 190 3.09 -11.10 -7.99
N GLY A 191 2.62 -12.34 -8.11
CA GLY A 191 1.19 -12.64 -7.96
C GLY A 191 0.71 -12.44 -6.52
N ILE A 192 1.52 -12.85 -5.55
CA ILE A 192 1.25 -12.65 -4.12
C ILE A 192 1.24 -11.16 -3.76
N LEU A 193 2.23 -10.38 -4.22
CA LEU A 193 2.24 -8.94 -3.98
C LEU A 193 1.04 -8.25 -4.61
N GLN A 194 0.76 -8.54 -5.88
CA GLN A 194 -0.38 -7.92 -6.56
C GLN A 194 -1.69 -8.20 -5.81
N PHE A 195 -1.92 -9.43 -5.35
CA PHE A 195 -3.09 -9.79 -4.55
C PHE A 195 -3.19 -8.96 -3.26
N ILE A 196 -2.10 -8.90 -2.49
CA ILE A 196 -2.05 -8.16 -1.22
C ILE A 196 -2.26 -6.67 -1.47
N GLU A 197 -1.55 -6.09 -2.44
CA GLU A 197 -1.59 -4.65 -2.72
C GLU A 197 -2.97 -4.19 -3.17
N GLU A 198 -3.53 -4.85 -4.18
CA GLU A 198 -4.83 -4.45 -4.69
C GLU A 198 -5.95 -4.78 -3.70
N GLY A 199 -5.92 -5.96 -3.06
CA GLY A 199 -6.95 -6.35 -2.09
C GLY A 199 -6.91 -5.52 -0.80
N SER A 200 -5.72 -5.17 -0.33
CA SER A 200 -5.56 -4.30 0.84
C SER A 200 -6.05 -2.88 0.54
N MET A 201 -5.77 -2.35 -0.65
CA MET A 201 -6.31 -1.05 -1.08
C MET A 201 -7.85 -1.08 -1.18
N GLU A 202 -8.43 -2.10 -1.81
CA GLU A 202 -9.88 -2.29 -1.88
C GLU A 202 -10.52 -2.32 -0.47
N LEU A 203 -9.92 -3.05 0.48
CA LEU A 203 -10.39 -3.09 1.86
C LEU A 203 -10.23 -1.74 2.57
N ALA A 204 -9.12 -1.03 2.35
CA ALA A 204 -8.91 0.30 2.93
C ALA A 204 -10.02 1.28 2.52
N CYS A 205 -10.41 1.29 1.24
CA CYS A 205 -11.51 2.11 0.72
C CYS A 205 -12.84 1.87 1.45
N LEU A 206 -13.09 0.63 1.91
CA LEU A 206 -14.30 0.29 2.67
C LEU A 206 -14.21 0.67 4.15
N MET A 207 -13.00 0.73 4.71
CA MET A 207 -12.79 0.95 6.13
C MET A 207 -12.72 2.44 6.47
N VAL A 208 -11.88 3.22 5.78
CA VAL A 208 -11.66 4.64 6.12
C VAL A 208 -12.75 5.53 5.50
N SER A 209 -13.16 6.57 6.22
CA SER A 209 -14.14 7.55 5.69
C SER A 209 -13.50 8.63 4.81
N TYR A 210 -12.17 8.67 4.78
CA TYR A 210 -11.42 9.58 3.95
C TYR A 210 -11.55 9.15 2.49
N ASN A 211 -11.88 10.11 1.62
CA ASN A 211 -11.82 9.89 0.18
C ASN A 211 -10.34 9.78 -0.23
N LEU A 212 -9.83 8.55 -0.16
CA LEU A 212 -8.66 8.09 -0.88
C LEU A 212 -9.04 8.25 -2.36
N LYS A 213 -8.67 9.37 -2.99
CA LYS A 213 -9.07 9.74 -4.36
C LYS A 213 -8.43 8.84 -5.43
N GLU A 214 -8.59 7.53 -5.28
CA GLU A 214 -8.06 6.50 -6.16
C GLU A 214 -9.19 5.89 -6.98
N PRO A 215 -8.95 5.59 -8.26
CA PRO A 215 -9.91 4.90 -9.12
C PRO A 215 -10.47 3.61 -8.47
N GLU A 216 -9.62 2.84 -7.80
CA GLU A 216 -9.95 1.56 -7.18
C GLU A 216 -11.00 1.69 -6.07
N CYS A 217 -11.05 2.84 -5.38
CA CYS A 217 -12.10 3.09 -4.39
C CYS A 217 -13.47 3.34 -5.04
N SER A 218 -13.50 3.93 -6.25
CA SER A 218 -14.77 4.16 -6.97
C SER A 218 -15.40 2.84 -7.42
N ASP A 219 -14.58 1.91 -7.92
CA ASP A 219 -15.03 0.58 -8.33
C ASP A 219 -15.54 -0.25 -7.12
N MET A 220 -15.03 0.01 -5.92
CA MET A 220 -15.50 -0.65 -4.70
C MET A 220 -16.85 -0.14 -4.24
N GLU A 221 -17.17 1.14 -4.41
CA GLU A 221 -18.51 1.68 -4.12
C GLU A 221 -19.59 0.99 -4.97
N GLU A 222 -19.33 0.83 -6.27
CA GLU A 222 -20.24 0.15 -7.18
C GLU A 222 -20.42 -1.33 -6.82
N ARG A 223 -19.33 -2.04 -6.52
CA ARG A 223 -19.36 -3.48 -6.20
C ARG A 223 -19.97 -3.79 -4.83
N SER A 224 -19.66 -2.98 -3.81
CA SER A 224 -20.10 -3.23 -2.43
C SER A 224 -21.47 -2.62 -2.11
N GLY A 225 -21.91 -1.63 -2.90
CA GLY A 225 -23.10 -0.82 -2.58
C GLY A 225 -22.92 0.09 -1.36
N VAL A 226 -21.69 0.22 -0.83
CA VAL A 226 -21.36 1.10 0.28
C VAL A 226 -20.75 2.38 -0.26
N ALA A 227 -21.42 3.52 -0.03
CA ALA A 227 -20.90 4.83 -0.40
C ALA A 227 -19.55 5.08 0.28
N MET A 228 -18.55 5.59 -0.44
CA MET A 228 -17.19 5.85 0.11
C MET A 228 -17.16 6.82 1.30
N SER A 229 -18.21 7.62 1.50
CA SER A 229 -18.36 8.47 2.68
C SER A 229 -18.79 7.71 3.95
N THR A 230 -19.09 6.40 3.84
CA THR A 230 -19.64 5.57 4.92
C THR A 230 -18.68 4.43 5.21
N ARG A 231 -18.24 4.32 6.47
CA ARG A 231 -17.39 3.20 6.91
C ARG A 231 -18.21 1.91 6.88
N SER A 232 -17.75 0.91 6.12
CA SER A 232 -18.35 -0.41 6.14
C SER A 232 -18.02 -1.15 7.45
N THR A 233 -18.93 -2.01 7.90
CA THR A 233 -18.73 -2.88 9.08
C THR A 233 -18.46 -4.34 8.69
N CYS A 234 -18.35 -4.65 7.40
CA CYS A 234 -18.19 -6.02 6.88
C CYS A 234 -16.97 -6.76 7.49
N TRP A 235 -15.94 -6.03 7.90
CA TRP A 235 -14.69 -6.58 8.43
C TRP A 235 -14.72 -6.86 9.94
N HIS A 236 -15.72 -6.38 10.69
CA HIS A 236 -15.74 -6.49 12.16
C HIS A 236 -15.67 -7.94 12.64
N ALA A 237 -16.41 -8.83 11.97
CA ALA A 237 -16.43 -10.25 12.34
C ALA A 237 -15.08 -10.92 12.04
N ALA A 238 -14.39 -10.52 10.96
CA ALA A 238 -13.05 -10.99 10.66
C ALA A 238 -12.05 -10.53 11.73
N TYR A 239 -12.12 -9.26 12.13
CA TYR A 239 -11.29 -8.73 13.21
C TYR A 239 -11.48 -9.51 14.52
N LYS A 240 -12.74 -9.74 14.92
CA LYS A 240 -13.06 -10.55 16.10
C LYS A 240 -12.56 -11.99 15.98
N GLY A 241 -12.65 -12.60 14.80
CA GLY A 241 -12.12 -13.94 14.55
C GLY A 241 -10.59 -14.01 14.64
N LEU A 242 -9.90 -12.94 14.25
CA LEU A 242 -8.44 -12.87 14.28
C LEU A 242 -7.90 -12.63 15.70
N TRP A 243 -8.54 -11.73 16.44
CA TRP A 243 -8.03 -11.21 17.72
C TRP A 243 -8.80 -11.65 18.96
N GLY A 244 -9.99 -12.24 18.81
CA GLY A 244 -10.85 -12.65 19.92
C GLY A 244 -11.62 -11.50 20.57
N GLU A 245 -11.45 -10.27 20.11
CA GLU A 245 -12.11 -9.06 20.63
C GLU A 245 -12.75 -8.24 19.50
N ASP A 246 -13.81 -7.50 19.82
CA ASP A 246 -14.42 -6.56 18.87
C ASP A 246 -13.49 -5.36 18.63
N PRO A 247 -13.46 -4.79 17.41
CA PRO A 247 -12.58 -3.67 17.13
C PRO A 247 -13.00 -2.42 17.91
N VAL A 248 -12.01 -1.68 18.43
CA VAL A 248 -12.24 -0.35 19.00
C VAL A 248 -12.41 0.66 17.86
N LEU A 249 -13.58 1.29 17.82
CA LEU A 249 -13.99 2.24 16.79
C LEU A 249 -13.92 3.69 17.29
N PRO A 250 -13.75 4.67 16.39
CA PRO A 250 -13.84 6.08 16.75
C PRO A 250 -15.26 6.43 17.21
N ALA A 251 -15.37 7.36 18.16
CA ALA A 251 -16.67 7.91 18.54
C ALA A 251 -17.25 8.75 17.39
N GLU A 252 -18.57 8.87 17.34
CA GLU A 252 -19.23 9.73 16.35
C GLU A 252 -18.70 11.16 16.43
N GLY A 253 -18.28 11.72 15.29
CA GLY A 253 -17.75 13.08 15.20
C GLY A 253 -16.24 13.22 15.47
N GLU A 254 -15.52 12.14 15.81
CA GLU A 254 -14.05 12.17 15.89
C GLU A 254 -13.42 12.33 14.48
N THR A 255 -12.48 13.27 14.36
CA THR A 255 -11.77 13.60 13.11
C THR A 255 -10.30 13.16 13.15
N SER A 256 -9.73 12.74 12.02
CA SER A 256 -8.30 12.37 11.93
C SER A 256 -7.36 13.58 11.89
N GLN A 257 -6.07 13.34 12.17
CA GLN A 257 -5.02 14.36 12.02
C GLN A 257 -4.90 14.85 10.57
N GLN A 258 -5.12 14.00 9.57
CA GLN A 258 -5.14 14.40 8.17
C GLN A 258 -6.28 15.39 7.85
N GLN A 259 -7.48 15.15 8.38
CA GLN A 259 -8.61 16.07 8.18
C GLN A 259 -8.36 17.43 8.86
N GLN A 260 -7.65 17.44 9.99
CA GLN A 260 -7.25 18.67 10.67
C GLN A 260 -6.23 19.49 9.87
N GLN A 261 -5.32 18.83 9.14
CA GLN A 261 -4.33 19.51 8.28
C GLN A 261 -4.93 20.04 6.96
N GLN A 262 -6.06 19.49 6.50
CA GLN A 262 -6.77 19.94 5.30
C GLN A 262 -7.80 21.05 5.54
N LYS A 263 -8.15 21.34 6.80
CA LYS A 263 -9.05 22.46 7.11
C LYS A 263 -8.28 23.77 6.88
N PRO A 264 -8.76 24.68 6.00
CA PRO A 264 -8.16 26.01 5.91
C PRO A 264 -8.22 26.66 7.30
N PRO A 265 -7.22 27.48 7.71
CA PRO A 265 -7.26 28.15 9.00
C PRO A 265 -8.58 28.91 9.07
N SER A 266 -9.46 28.48 9.96
CA SER A 266 -10.72 29.17 10.19
C SER A 266 -10.34 30.58 10.59
N SER A 267 -10.73 31.55 9.76
CA SER A 267 -10.58 32.96 10.04
C SER A 267 -11.26 33.25 11.37
N SER A 268 -10.47 33.31 12.43
CA SER A 268 -10.87 33.91 13.69
C SER A 268 -11.07 35.39 13.39
N THR A 269 -12.30 35.75 13.04
CA THR A 269 -12.78 37.12 13.11
C THR A 269 -12.72 37.55 14.57
N SER A 270 -11.59 38.11 14.97
CA SER A 270 -11.49 38.94 16.16
C SER A 270 -12.30 40.21 15.88
N SER A 271 -13.54 40.20 16.34
CA SER A 271 -14.34 41.40 16.54
C SER A 271 -13.64 42.28 17.59
N LEU A 272 -12.80 43.21 17.12
CA LEU A 272 -12.47 44.43 17.85
C LEU A 272 -12.94 45.62 17.04
N ALA A 273 -14.22 45.94 17.21
CA ALA A 273 -14.74 47.25 16.87
C ALA A 273 -14.35 48.24 17.98
N ARG A 274 -13.57 49.26 17.61
CA ARG A 274 -13.73 50.71 17.90
C ARG A 274 -12.39 51.40 18.16
N GLY A 275 -12.10 52.42 17.37
CA GLY A 275 -11.10 53.43 17.70
C GLY A 275 -10.58 54.18 16.49
N TRP A 276 -11.27 55.25 16.13
CA TRP A 276 -10.97 56.17 15.02
C TRP A 276 -9.56 56.76 15.07
N GLY A 277 -9.00 57.10 13.89
CA GLY A 277 -8.04 58.20 13.77
C GLY A 277 -6.96 58.08 12.70
N LEU A 278 -7.28 58.54 11.48
CA LEU A 278 -6.49 59.53 10.72
C LEU A 278 -4.95 59.35 10.63
N LEU A 279 -4.43 58.99 9.45
CA LEU A 279 -3.83 59.93 8.49
C LEU A 279 -3.07 59.21 7.36
N ALA A 280 -3.34 59.67 6.15
CA ALA A 280 -2.76 59.27 4.89
C ALA A 280 -1.36 59.87 4.66
N ALA A 281 -0.48 59.13 3.98
CA ALA A 281 0.53 59.63 3.03
C ALA A 281 1.18 58.42 2.35
N SER A 282 0.82 58.10 1.11
CA SER A 282 1.44 58.58 -0.14
C SER A 282 2.51 57.62 -0.67
N CYS A 283 2.13 56.82 -1.65
CA CYS A 283 3.03 56.18 -2.61
C CYS A 283 2.97 56.94 -3.93
N ALA A 284 4.11 57.43 -4.41
CA ALA A 284 4.43 57.69 -5.82
C ALA A 284 5.97 57.85 -5.89
N ALA A 285 6.72 56.90 -6.46
CA ALA A 285 6.92 56.57 -7.88
C ALA A 285 7.94 57.48 -8.58
N ALA A 286 8.72 56.85 -9.47
CA ALA A 286 9.75 57.36 -10.39
C ALA A 286 11.16 57.52 -9.77
N ALA A 287 12.29 57.18 -10.40
CA ALA A 287 12.59 57.01 -11.82
C ALA A 287 13.93 56.25 -12.04
N LEU A 288 13.95 55.42 -13.09
CA LEU A 288 14.91 55.29 -14.20
C LEU A 288 16.46 55.26 -14.01
N LEU A 289 17.04 54.22 -14.65
CA LEU A 289 18.20 54.20 -15.58
C LEU A 289 19.63 54.54 -15.11
N ALA A 290 20.52 53.55 -15.24
CA ALA A 290 21.83 53.63 -15.95
C ALA A 290 22.43 52.20 -16.07
N LEU A 291 22.48 51.61 -17.27
CA LEU A 291 23.67 51.45 -18.14
C LEU A 291 24.75 50.52 -17.56
N GLY A 292 24.91 49.30 -18.08
CA GLY A 292 25.92 48.96 -19.11
C GLY A 292 27.17 48.38 -18.40
N GLY A 293 27.68 47.17 -18.63
CA GLY A 293 27.98 46.49 -19.88
C GLY A 293 29.50 46.21 -19.93
N VAL A 294 29.87 44.99 -20.34
CA VAL A 294 31.16 44.60 -20.95
C VAL A 294 32.29 43.99 -20.06
N ARG A 295 32.44 42.67 -20.26
CA ARG A 295 33.63 41.80 -20.48
C ARG A 295 34.98 42.02 -19.74
N ARG A 296 35.40 40.90 -19.13
CA ARG A 296 36.71 40.19 -19.19
C ARG A 296 37.97 40.99 -19.55
N LEU A 297 38.94 40.91 -18.65
CA LEU A 297 40.23 40.24 -18.90
C LEU A 297 40.49 39.24 -17.77
#